data_AF-A0A660T1J0-F1
#
_entry.id   AF-A0A660T1J0-F1
#
_cell.length_a   1.000
_cell.length_b   1.000
_cell.length_c   1.000
_cell.angle_alpha   90.00
_cell.angle_beta   90.00
_cell.angle_gamma   90.00
#
_symmetry.space_group_name_H-M   'P 1'
#
loop_
_entity.id
_entity.type
_entity.pdbx_description
1 polymer ?
#
loop_
_entity_poly.entity_id
_entity_poly.type
_entity_poly.pdbx_seq_one_letter_code
_entity_poly.pdbx_strand_id
1 'polypeptide(L)'
;MCQNTGEGAKKDLNNLKKKTEKEVKSIETKTTDLAESASQEAKTNYALTNARVALLKSQIALEINKSKQNTEAELDNAIKYLSEAKSTADEKTKVEIDLLEAKVNTAKNSVVQKKDDALDNVSTAANEAKIMSKKYNDEFQTIKEKNITTVNRKYAELRAEEALLKAKIAAQSEETFAQAEAYLEEANEWYIQSKKYVTTKINPYVDKLQKDIADAKVSLEKKDKEARNKIADILQKAKEFVNED
;
A
#
# COMPACT_ATOMS: atom_id res chain seq x y z
N MET A 1 38.44 -12.70 -36.35
CA MET A 1 37.75 -13.54 -35.35
C MET A 1 36.70 -12.68 -34.64
N CYS A 2 35.47 -12.66 -35.13
CA CYS A 2 34.37 -11.87 -34.53
C CYS A 2 33.12 -12.74 -34.46
N GLN A 3 33.06 -13.68 -33.53
CA GLN A 3 31.87 -14.55 -33.36
C GLN A 3 31.41 -14.74 -31.91
N ASN A 4 32.00 -14.05 -30.92
CA ASN A 4 31.73 -14.36 -29.50
C ASN A 4 30.85 -13.34 -28.74
N THR A 5 30.36 -12.28 -29.39
CA THR A 5 29.60 -11.20 -28.71
C THR A 5 28.08 -11.42 -28.67
N GLY A 6 27.52 -12.15 -29.65
CA GLY A 6 26.06 -12.38 -29.73
C GLY A 6 25.52 -13.44 -28.77
N GLU A 7 26.35 -14.42 -28.40
CA GLU A 7 25.95 -15.54 -27.53
C GLU A 7 26.00 -15.15 -26.05
N GLY A 8 27.01 -14.36 -25.65
CA GLY A 8 27.06 -13.71 -24.33
C GLY A 8 25.89 -12.75 -24.10
N ALA A 9 25.58 -11.91 -25.09
CA ALA A 9 24.45 -10.98 -25.02
C ALA A 9 23.10 -11.68 -24.85
N LYS A 10 22.87 -12.82 -25.51
CA LYS A 10 21.66 -13.64 -25.35
C LYS A 10 21.58 -14.31 -23.96
N LYS A 11 22.71 -14.75 -23.43
CA LYS A 11 22.78 -15.34 -22.08
C LYS A 11 22.49 -14.30 -21.01
N ASP A 12 23.05 -13.10 -21.14
CA ASP A 12 22.81 -11.97 -20.23
C ASP A 12 21.35 -11.50 -20.29
N LEU A 13 20.76 -11.48 -21.49
CA LEU A 13 19.34 -11.18 -21.70
C LEU A 13 18.43 -12.17 -20.98
N ASN A 14 18.69 -13.47 -21.14
CA ASN A 14 17.89 -14.53 -20.50
C ASN A 14 18.02 -14.51 -18.98
N ASN A 15 19.22 -14.23 -18.45
CA ASN A 15 19.43 -14.08 -17.02
C ASN A 15 18.71 -12.85 -16.45
N LEU A 16 18.75 -11.73 -17.16
CA LEU A 16 17.99 -10.54 -16.76
C LEU A 16 16.49 -10.80 -16.80
N LYS A 17 15.97 -11.38 -17.89
CA LYS A 17 14.54 -11.70 -18.04
C LYS A 17 14.04 -12.57 -16.88
N LYS A 18 14.75 -13.65 -16.56
CA LYS A 18 14.41 -14.53 -15.43
C LYS A 18 14.43 -13.79 -14.08
N LYS A 19 15.36 -12.85 -13.90
CA LYS A 19 15.45 -12.05 -12.68
C LYS A 19 14.29 -11.05 -12.58
N THR A 20 13.97 -10.34 -13.66
CA THR A 20 12.84 -9.41 -13.73
C THR A 20 11.50 -10.14 -13.52
N GLU A 21 11.32 -11.33 -14.11
CA GLU A 21 10.13 -12.17 -13.87
C GLU A 21 9.99 -12.54 -12.38
N LYS A 22 11.11 -12.83 -11.69
CA LYS A 22 11.12 -13.12 -10.25
C LYS A 22 10.76 -11.87 -9.42
N GLU A 23 11.28 -10.71 -9.79
CA GLU A 23 11.00 -9.42 -9.12
C GLU A 23 9.54 -9.00 -9.31
N VAL A 24 9.01 -9.12 -10.52
CA VAL A 24 7.59 -8.89 -10.83
C VAL A 24 6.72 -9.82 -9.99
N LYS A 25 7.01 -11.12 -9.97
CA LYS A 25 6.23 -12.09 -9.17
C LYS A 25 6.27 -11.77 -7.66
N SER A 26 7.42 -11.34 -7.14
CA SER A 26 7.56 -10.89 -5.76
C SER A 26 6.69 -9.66 -5.45
N ILE A 27 6.63 -8.72 -6.38
CA ILE A 27 5.81 -7.52 -6.26
C ILE A 27 4.32 -7.87 -6.37
N GLU A 28 3.92 -8.74 -7.28
CA GLU A 28 2.55 -9.27 -7.39
C GLU A 28 2.09 -9.91 -6.08
N THR A 29 2.93 -10.76 -5.47
CA THR A 29 2.63 -11.34 -4.15
C THR A 29 2.49 -10.24 -3.09
N LYS A 30 3.46 -9.32 -2.96
CA LYS A 30 3.39 -8.21 -2.00
C LYS A 30 2.16 -7.33 -2.20
N THR A 31 1.77 -7.05 -3.45
CA THR A 31 0.59 -6.25 -3.76
C THR A 31 -0.69 -6.99 -3.40
N THR A 32 -0.74 -8.30 -3.64
CA THR A 32 -1.87 -9.16 -3.23
C THR A 32 -2.01 -9.16 -1.71
N ASP A 33 -0.92 -9.39 -0.98
CA ASP A 33 -0.90 -9.38 0.49
C ASP A 33 -1.35 -8.02 1.05
N LEU A 34 -0.87 -6.91 0.46
CA LEU A 34 -1.29 -5.56 0.84
C LEU A 34 -2.78 -5.31 0.56
N ALA A 35 -3.30 -5.80 -0.57
CA ALA A 35 -4.71 -5.68 -0.91
C ALA A 35 -5.61 -6.49 0.03
N GLU A 36 -5.18 -7.70 0.41
CA GLU A 36 -5.86 -8.53 1.40
C GLU A 36 -5.86 -7.85 2.78
N SER A 37 -4.69 -7.37 3.26
CA SER A 37 -4.59 -6.63 4.52
C SER A 37 -5.50 -5.40 4.53
N ALA A 38 -5.44 -4.57 3.48
CA ALA A 38 -6.28 -3.38 3.38
C ALA A 38 -7.78 -3.71 3.32
N SER A 39 -8.15 -4.84 2.70
CA SER A 39 -9.52 -5.34 2.69
C SER A 39 -10.00 -5.74 4.09
N GLN A 40 -9.16 -6.43 4.87
CA GLN A 40 -9.50 -6.80 6.25
C GLN A 40 -9.59 -5.56 7.15
N GLU A 41 -8.65 -4.62 7.05
CA GLU A 41 -8.70 -3.36 7.79
C GLU A 41 -9.96 -2.54 7.43
N ALA A 42 -10.33 -2.48 6.14
CA ALA A 42 -11.54 -1.79 5.70
C ALA A 42 -12.81 -2.43 6.28
N LYS A 43 -12.89 -3.77 6.32
CA LYS A 43 -14.01 -4.50 6.95
C LYS A 43 -14.10 -4.20 8.44
N THR A 44 -12.96 -4.25 9.14
CA THR A 44 -12.88 -3.91 10.57
C THR A 44 -13.36 -2.49 10.82
N ASN A 45 -12.88 -1.51 10.03
CA ASN A 45 -13.28 -0.10 10.19
C ASN A 45 -14.77 0.14 9.92
N TYR A 46 -15.32 -0.52 8.90
CA TYR A 46 -16.74 -0.46 8.58
C TYR A 46 -17.59 -1.02 9.73
N ALA A 47 -17.22 -2.19 10.26
CA ALA A 47 -17.92 -2.83 11.36
C ALA A 47 -17.83 -1.99 12.66
N LEU A 48 -16.66 -1.43 13.01
CA LEU A 48 -16.51 -0.51 14.14
C LEU A 48 -17.38 0.76 13.99
N THR A 49 -17.48 1.29 12.78
CA THR A 49 -18.33 2.44 12.49
C THR A 49 -19.81 2.10 12.69
N ASN A 50 -20.25 0.92 12.24
CA ASN A 50 -21.62 0.45 12.46
C ASN A 50 -21.93 0.17 13.93
N ALA A 51 -20.98 -0.39 14.68
CA ALA A 51 -21.12 -0.58 16.14
C ALA A 51 -21.35 0.77 16.84
N ARG A 52 -20.56 1.79 16.47
CA ARG A 52 -20.74 3.16 16.97
C ARG A 52 -22.12 3.74 16.60
N VAL A 53 -22.56 3.56 15.35
CA VAL A 53 -23.89 4.03 14.90
C VAL A 53 -25.00 3.35 15.71
N ALA A 54 -24.91 2.03 15.93
CA ALA A 54 -25.87 1.29 16.74
C ALA A 54 -25.88 1.80 18.20
N LEU A 55 -24.72 2.07 18.80
CA LEU A 55 -24.65 2.65 20.15
C LEU A 55 -25.28 4.04 20.25
N LEU A 56 -25.08 4.89 19.24
CA LEU A 56 -25.75 6.19 19.17
C LEU A 56 -27.27 6.05 19.04
N LYS A 57 -27.74 5.10 18.23
CA LYS A 57 -29.17 4.80 18.12
C LYS A 57 -29.75 4.26 19.42
N SER A 58 -29.01 3.41 20.13
CA SER A 58 -29.36 2.93 21.47
C SER A 58 -29.50 4.08 22.46
N GLN A 59 -28.55 5.02 22.47
CA GLN A 59 -28.60 6.22 23.32
C GLN A 59 -29.82 7.08 23.00
N ILE A 60 -30.07 7.38 21.72
CA ILE A 60 -31.26 8.11 21.28
C ILE A 60 -32.55 7.38 21.70
N ALA A 61 -32.61 6.07 21.50
CA ALA A 61 -33.76 5.26 21.88
C ALA A 61 -34.03 5.31 23.39
N LEU A 62 -32.98 5.29 24.20
CA LEU A 62 -33.09 5.30 25.66
C LEU A 62 -33.44 6.69 26.20
N GLU A 63 -32.76 7.71 25.71
CA GLU A 63 -32.82 9.07 26.25
C GLU A 63 -34.00 9.86 25.69
N ILE A 64 -34.24 9.78 24.38
CA ILE A 64 -35.24 10.60 23.67
C ILE A 64 -36.54 9.81 23.51
N ASN A 65 -36.47 8.62 22.92
CA ASN A 65 -37.67 7.84 22.62
C ASN A 65 -38.22 7.10 23.85
N LYS A 66 -37.45 7.06 24.95
CA LYS A 66 -37.75 6.31 26.18
C LYS A 66 -38.14 4.85 25.90
N SER A 67 -37.54 4.26 24.87
CA SER A 67 -37.92 2.97 24.32
C SER A 67 -36.87 1.90 24.63
N LYS A 68 -37.06 1.20 25.75
CA LYS A 68 -36.20 0.10 26.21
C LYS A 68 -35.97 -0.99 25.15
N GLN A 69 -37.04 -1.42 24.47
CA GLN A 69 -36.94 -2.47 23.45
C GLN A 69 -36.00 -2.07 22.30
N ASN A 70 -36.16 -0.86 21.77
CA ASN A 70 -35.28 -0.35 20.72
C ASN A 70 -33.84 -0.14 21.23
N THR A 71 -33.66 0.29 22.48
CA THR A 71 -32.32 0.36 23.10
C THR A 71 -31.66 -1.01 23.14
N GLU A 72 -32.36 -2.05 23.61
CA GLU A 72 -31.83 -3.41 23.66
C GLU A 72 -31.48 -3.95 22.27
N ALA A 73 -32.38 -3.77 21.30
CA ALA A 73 -32.15 -4.19 19.92
C ALA A 73 -30.92 -3.53 19.29
N GLU A 74 -30.71 -2.24 19.54
CA GLU A 74 -29.54 -1.53 19.02
C GLU A 74 -28.25 -1.87 19.79
N LEU A 75 -28.33 -2.23 21.08
CA LEU A 75 -27.19 -2.80 21.81
C LEU A 75 -26.81 -4.19 21.28
N ASP A 76 -27.78 -5.00 20.89
CA ASP A 76 -27.54 -6.29 20.21
C ASP A 76 -26.89 -6.10 18.83
N ASN A 77 -27.35 -5.11 18.07
CA ASN A 77 -26.69 -4.74 16.82
C ASN A 77 -25.25 -4.29 17.06
N ALA A 78 -25.00 -3.49 18.10
CA ALA A 78 -23.65 -3.05 18.44
C ALA A 78 -22.73 -4.25 18.75
N ILE A 79 -23.18 -5.21 19.58
CA ILE A 79 -22.43 -6.44 19.88
C ILE A 79 -22.15 -7.24 18.61
N LYS A 80 -23.16 -7.41 17.74
CA LYS A 80 -23.00 -8.09 16.45
C LYS A 80 -21.91 -7.43 15.60
N TYR A 81 -21.94 -6.10 15.44
CA TYR A 81 -20.94 -5.38 14.67
C TYR A 81 -19.55 -5.42 15.31
N LEU A 82 -19.44 -5.45 16.63
CA LEU A 82 -18.15 -5.66 17.31
C LEU A 82 -17.60 -7.06 17.03
N SER A 83 -18.45 -8.09 17.02
CA SER A 83 -18.07 -9.44 16.64
C SER A 83 -17.59 -9.53 15.18
N GLU A 84 -18.28 -8.86 14.26
CA GLU A 84 -17.86 -8.73 12.86
C GLU A 84 -16.49 -8.03 12.77
N ALA A 85 -16.30 -6.92 13.46
CA ALA A 85 -15.02 -6.21 13.52
C ALA A 85 -13.89 -7.10 14.05
N LYS A 86 -14.17 -7.87 15.11
CA LYS A 86 -13.21 -8.78 15.74
C LYS A 86 -12.72 -9.87 14.79
N SER A 87 -13.58 -10.34 13.89
CA SER A 87 -13.27 -11.43 12.95
C SER A 87 -12.20 -11.06 11.92
N THR A 88 -12.08 -9.77 11.60
CA THR A 88 -11.15 -9.24 10.59
C THR A 88 -10.04 -8.37 11.19
N ALA A 89 -10.11 -8.07 12.48
CA ALA A 89 -9.12 -7.27 13.20
C ALA A 89 -7.80 -8.01 13.41
N ASP A 90 -6.71 -7.24 13.51
CA ASP A 90 -5.45 -7.74 14.05
C ASP A 90 -5.55 -8.03 15.56
N GLU A 91 -4.54 -8.70 16.11
CA GLU A 91 -4.56 -9.16 17.51
C GLU A 91 -4.65 -8.02 18.53
N LYS A 92 -4.01 -6.88 18.25
CA LYS A 92 -4.05 -5.72 19.15
C LYS A 92 -5.45 -5.10 19.14
N THR A 93 -6.03 -4.92 17.95
CA THR A 93 -7.38 -4.37 17.80
C THR A 93 -8.43 -5.31 18.37
N LYS A 94 -8.27 -6.64 18.28
CA LYS A 94 -9.17 -7.60 18.94
C LYS A 94 -9.27 -7.39 20.45
N VAL A 95 -8.14 -7.17 21.12
CA VAL A 95 -8.13 -6.89 22.57
C VAL A 95 -8.88 -5.61 22.89
N GLU A 96 -8.68 -4.55 22.10
CA GLU A 96 -9.43 -3.31 22.30
C GLU A 96 -10.94 -3.52 22.07
N ILE A 97 -11.32 -4.26 21.02
CA ILE A 97 -12.73 -4.62 20.72
C ILE A 97 -13.36 -5.39 21.88
N ASP A 98 -12.65 -6.35 22.48
CA ASP A 98 -13.17 -7.13 23.62
C ASP A 98 -13.49 -6.26 24.83
N LEU A 99 -12.65 -5.25 25.11
CA LEU A 99 -12.90 -4.28 26.16
C LEU A 99 -14.15 -3.44 25.88
N LEU A 100 -14.36 -3.04 24.62
CA LEU A 100 -15.55 -2.31 24.22
C LEU A 100 -16.81 -3.19 24.30
N GLU A 101 -16.72 -4.44 23.83
CA GLU A 101 -17.82 -5.41 23.88
C GLU A 101 -18.27 -5.68 25.32
N ALA A 102 -17.34 -5.80 26.27
CA ALA A 102 -17.66 -5.93 27.70
C ALA A 102 -18.45 -4.73 28.24
N LYS A 103 -18.14 -3.52 27.77
CA LYS A 103 -18.86 -2.29 28.16
C LYS A 103 -20.24 -2.20 27.52
N VAL A 104 -20.38 -2.61 26.25
CA VAL A 104 -21.69 -2.72 25.61
C VAL A 104 -22.58 -3.74 26.33
N ASN A 105 -22.02 -4.89 26.71
CA ASN A 105 -22.73 -5.88 27.52
C ASN A 105 -23.13 -5.33 28.91
N THR A 106 -22.28 -4.53 29.54
CA THR A 106 -22.60 -3.85 30.81
C THR A 106 -23.75 -2.87 30.64
N ALA A 107 -23.72 -2.04 29.59
CA ALA A 107 -24.80 -1.12 29.25
C ALA A 107 -26.12 -1.86 28.98
N LYS A 108 -26.08 -2.96 28.22
CA LYS A 108 -27.24 -3.84 27.98
C LYS A 108 -27.81 -4.38 29.29
N ASN A 109 -26.96 -4.88 30.17
CA ASN A 109 -27.40 -5.39 31.47
C ASN A 109 -28.05 -4.30 32.34
N SER A 110 -27.53 -3.08 32.36
CA SER A 110 -28.17 -1.96 33.07
C SER A 110 -29.54 -1.60 32.50
N VAL A 111 -29.69 -1.59 31.17
CA VAL A 111 -30.99 -1.35 30.50
C VAL A 111 -31.99 -2.46 30.83
N VAL A 112 -31.57 -3.72 30.73
CA VAL A 112 -32.42 -4.90 31.04
C VAL A 112 -32.87 -4.87 32.51
N GLN A 113 -31.95 -4.59 33.43
CA GLN A 113 -32.20 -4.57 34.87
C GLN A 113 -32.86 -3.26 35.36
N LYS A 114 -33.09 -2.28 34.47
CA LYS A 114 -33.65 -0.96 34.79
C LYS A 114 -32.85 -0.23 35.89
N LYS A 115 -31.52 -0.31 35.81
CA LYS A 115 -30.66 0.42 36.73
C LYS A 115 -30.71 1.92 36.43
N ASP A 116 -30.56 2.73 37.47
CA ASP A 116 -30.51 4.20 37.35
C ASP A 116 -29.32 4.67 36.51
N ASP A 117 -28.25 3.87 36.45
CA ASP A 117 -27.03 4.12 35.67
C ASP A 117 -27.11 3.71 34.18
N ALA A 118 -28.27 3.24 33.70
CA ALA A 118 -28.38 2.67 32.36
C ALA A 118 -28.02 3.68 31.25
N LEU A 119 -28.45 4.94 31.39
CA LEU A 119 -28.14 5.98 30.42
C LEU A 119 -26.64 6.33 30.42
N ASP A 120 -26.03 6.38 31.60
CA ASP A 120 -24.61 6.67 31.76
C ASP A 120 -23.75 5.56 31.15
N ASN A 121 -24.14 4.29 31.36
CA ASN A 121 -23.43 3.14 30.80
C ASN A 121 -23.55 3.09 29.27
N VAL A 122 -24.74 3.36 28.71
CA VAL A 122 -24.93 3.46 27.25
C VAL A 122 -24.10 4.61 26.67
N SER A 123 -24.12 5.78 27.32
CA SER A 123 -23.37 6.97 26.87
C SER A 123 -21.86 6.73 26.93
N THR A 124 -21.38 6.04 27.98
CA THR A 124 -19.97 5.66 28.11
C THR A 124 -19.56 4.71 26.99
N ALA A 125 -20.33 3.66 26.73
CA ALA A 125 -20.06 2.74 25.62
C ALA A 125 -20.05 3.45 24.26
N ALA A 126 -21.00 4.36 24.01
CA ALA A 126 -21.06 5.14 22.77
C ALA A 126 -19.84 6.06 22.59
N ASN A 127 -19.40 6.72 23.67
CA ASN A 127 -18.22 7.59 23.64
C ASN A 127 -16.93 6.80 23.39
N GLU A 128 -16.79 5.63 23.99
CA GLU A 128 -15.62 4.78 23.75
C GLU A 128 -15.60 4.19 22.34
N ALA A 129 -16.75 3.75 21.83
CA ALA A 129 -16.87 3.34 20.44
C ALA A 129 -16.51 4.48 19.47
N LYS A 130 -16.86 5.73 19.80
CA LYS A 130 -16.43 6.92 19.04
C LYS A 130 -14.91 7.10 19.06
N ILE A 131 -14.27 6.96 20.22
CA ILE A 131 -12.81 7.11 20.35
C ILE A 131 -12.10 6.02 19.53
N MET A 132 -12.51 4.76 19.70
CA MET A 132 -11.93 3.62 18.98
C MET A 132 -12.15 3.73 17.47
N SER A 133 -13.38 3.94 17.02
CA SER A 133 -13.71 4.07 15.60
C SER A 133 -12.93 5.20 14.94
N LYS A 134 -12.75 6.34 15.63
CA LYS A 134 -11.93 7.45 15.13
C LYS A 134 -10.46 7.05 15.02
N LYS A 135 -9.86 6.55 16.11
CA LYS A 135 -8.46 6.12 16.14
C LYS A 135 -8.15 5.12 15.03
N TYR A 136 -8.98 4.07 14.91
CA TYR A 136 -8.78 3.03 13.92
C TYR A 136 -8.97 3.54 12.49
N ASN A 137 -9.95 4.44 12.25
CA ASN A 137 -10.11 5.07 10.95
C ASN A 137 -8.88 5.92 10.58
N ASP A 138 -8.33 6.68 11.52
CA ASP A 138 -7.14 7.51 11.27
C ASP A 138 -5.90 6.63 10.96
N GLU A 139 -5.73 5.53 11.70
CA GLU A 139 -4.70 4.51 11.42
C GLU A 139 -4.90 3.87 10.04
N PHE A 140 -6.13 3.47 9.69
CA PHE A 140 -6.48 2.89 8.40
C PHE A 140 -6.21 3.84 7.23
N GLN A 141 -6.60 5.12 7.32
CA GLN A 141 -6.29 6.08 6.25
C GLN A 141 -4.78 6.25 6.07
N THR A 142 -4.03 6.31 7.18
CA THR A 142 -2.56 6.42 7.15
C THR A 142 -1.92 5.21 6.44
N ILE A 143 -2.36 4.00 6.79
CA ILE A 143 -1.85 2.76 6.18
C ILE A 143 -2.25 2.70 4.70
N LYS A 144 -3.50 3.00 4.36
CA LYS A 144 -4.00 3.02 2.99
C LYS A 144 -3.20 4.00 2.12
N GLU A 145 -2.99 5.23 2.57
CA GLU A 145 -2.21 6.24 1.85
C GLU A 145 -0.76 5.78 1.66
N LYS A 146 -0.13 5.24 2.71
CA LYS A 146 1.21 4.68 2.65
C LYS A 146 1.31 3.53 1.65
N ASN A 147 0.34 2.62 1.64
CA ASN A 147 0.33 1.45 0.76
C ASN A 147 0.11 1.85 -0.70
N ILE A 148 -0.85 2.74 -0.98
CA ILE A 148 -1.06 3.31 -2.33
C ILE A 148 0.21 3.97 -2.85
N THR A 149 0.84 4.79 -2.00
CA THR A 149 2.10 5.46 -2.32
C THR A 149 3.20 4.44 -2.64
N THR A 150 3.36 3.41 -1.80
CA THR A 150 4.38 2.37 -1.98
C THR A 150 4.17 1.55 -3.25
N VAL A 151 2.93 1.12 -3.53
CA VAL A 151 2.60 0.32 -4.72
C VAL A 151 2.82 1.13 -5.99
N ASN A 152 2.33 2.37 -6.05
CA ASN A 152 2.51 3.23 -7.22
C ASN A 152 3.98 3.54 -7.49
N ARG A 153 4.76 3.79 -6.44
CA ARG A 153 6.22 3.97 -6.54
C ARG A 153 6.89 2.74 -7.16
N LYS A 154 6.68 1.56 -6.57
CA LYS A 154 7.32 0.31 -7.02
C LYS A 154 6.91 -0.06 -8.44
N TYR A 155 5.65 0.17 -8.80
CA TYR A 155 5.18 0.00 -10.17
C TYR A 155 5.95 0.91 -11.14
N ALA A 156 6.09 2.20 -10.82
CA ALA A 156 6.82 3.13 -11.66
C ALA A 156 8.32 2.77 -11.76
N GLU A 157 8.96 2.35 -10.67
CA GLU A 157 10.35 1.86 -10.67
C GLU A 157 10.53 0.64 -11.59
N LEU A 158 9.64 -0.36 -11.50
CA LEU A 158 9.66 -1.52 -12.38
C LEU A 158 9.53 -1.16 -13.85
N ARG A 159 8.61 -0.24 -14.19
CA ARG A 159 8.43 0.24 -15.56
C ARG A 159 9.66 0.97 -16.08
N ALA A 160 10.35 1.72 -15.22
CA ALA A 160 11.61 2.35 -15.57
C ALA A 160 12.71 1.32 -15.84
N GLU A 161 12.82 0.27 -15.01
CA GLU A 161 13.78 -0.82 -15.21
C GLU A 161 13.50 -1.63 -16.49
N GLU A 162 12.23 -1.88 -16.80
CA GLU A 162 11.80 -2.51 -18.06
C GLU A 162 12.27 -1.68 -19.27
N ALA A 163 12.06 -0.37 -19.22
CA ALA A 163 12.49 0.55 -20.28
C ALA A 163 14.02 0.62 -20.40
N LEU A 164 14.76 0.67 -19.29
CA LEU A 164 16.23 0.59 -19.29
C LEU A 164 16.74 -0.71 -19.90
N LEU A 165 16.04 -1.83 -19.69
CA LEU A 165 16.37 -3.11 -20.32
C LEU A 165 16.17 -3.04 -21.83
N LYS A 166 15.04 -2.51 -22.29
CA LYS A 166 14.78 -2.28 -23.73
C LYS A 166 15.85 -1.37 -24.34
N ALA A 167 16.25 -0.31 -23.65
CA ALA A 167 17.33 0.58 -24.06
C ALA A 167 18.66 -0.15 -24.22
N LYS A 168 19.03 -1.00 -23.26
CA LYS A 168 20.27 -1.81 -23.31
C LYS A 168 20.28 -2.75 -24.52
N ILE A 169 19.13 -3.35 -24.85
CA ILE A 169 18.99 -4.25 -26.00
C ILE A 169 19.13 -3.46 -27.30
N ALA A 170 18.41 -2.35 -27.43
CA ALA A 170 18.46 -1.50 -28.62
C ALA A 170 19.84 -0.84 -28.79
N ALA A 171 20.60 -0.61 -27.72
CA ALA A 171 21.97 -0.12 -27.83
C ALA A 171 22.96 -1.15 -28.40
N GLN A 172 22.54 -2.39 -28.72
CA GLN A 172 23.43 -3.44 -29.26
C GLN A 172 23.82 -3.25 -30.74
N SER A 173 23.09 -2.43 -31.49
CA SER A 173 23.41 -2.05 -32.87
C SER A 173 23.29 -0.54 -33.01
N GLU A 174 24.16 0.07 -33.82
CA GLU A 174 24.07 1.49 -34.15
C GLU A 174 22.77 1.82 -34.91
N GLU A 175 22.25 0.84 -35.66
CA GLU A 175 20.98 0.96 -36.40
C GLU A 175 19.77 1.15 -35.48
N THR A 176 19.90 0.78 -34.20
CA THR A 176 18.82 0.82 -33.21
C THR A 176 19.06 1.85 -32.10
N PHE A 177 20.02 2.77 -32.26
CA PHE A 177 20.31 3.80 -31.25
C PHE A 177 19.15 4.78 -31.02
N ALA A 178 18.40 5.17 -32.05
CA ALA A 178 17.21 5.99 -31.87
C ALA A 178 16.14 5.29 -31.01
N GLN A 179 16.02 3.96 -31.12
CA GLN A 179 15.13 3.17 -30.26
C GLN A 179 15.68 3.11 -28.83
N ALA A 180 17.00 2.96 -28.67
CA ALA A 180 17.64 2.97 -27.35
C ALA A 180 17.42 4.30 -26.62
N GLU A 181 17.52 5.42 -27.34
CA GLU A 181 17.25 6.76 -26.81
C GLU A 181 15.78 6.93 -26.38
N ALA A 182 14.83 6.48 -27.21
CA ALA A 182 13.40 6.51 -26.86
C ALA A 182 13.10 5.71 -25.59
N TYR A 183 13.72 4.54 -25.42
CA TYR A 183 13.57 3.75 -24.20
C TYR A 183 14.24 4.38 -22.97
N LEU A 184 15.32 5.15 -23.14
CA LEU A 184 15.88 5.95 -22.05
C LEU A 184 14.97 7.11 -21.64
N GLU A 185 14.23 7.70 -22.58
CA GLU A 185 13.19 8.68 -22.26
C GLU A 185 12.05 8.04 -21.47
N GLU A 186 11.52 6.91 -21.94
CA GLU A 186 10.47 6.16 -21.22
C GLU A 186 10.93 5.84 -19.78
N ALA A 187 12.17 5.38 -19.60
CA ALA A 187 12.71 5.10 -18.27
C ALA A 187 12.76 6.34 -17.37
N ASN A 188 13.21 7.48 -17.91
CA ASN A 188 13.26 8.74 -17.18
C ASN A 188 11.85 9.22 -16.78
N GLU A 189 10.88 9.14 -17.68
CA GLU A 189 9.49 9.48 -17.40
C GLU A 189 8.93 8.65 -16.23
N TRP A 190 9.16 7.34 -16.23
CA TRP A 190 8.74 6.46 -15.14
C TRP A 190 9.43 6.79 -13.80
N TYR A 191 10.72 7.13 -13.80
CA TYR A 191 11.38 7.62 -12.59
C TYR A 191 10.82 8.96 -12.09
N ILE A 192 10.42 9.87 -12.99
CA ILE A 192 9.69 11.09 -12.62
C ILE A 192 8.35 10.75 -11.96
N GLN A 193 7.62 9.76 -12.48
CA GLN A 193 6.36 9.31 -11.88
C GLN A 193 6.60 8.69 -10.49
N SER A 194 7.63 7.86 -10.34
CA SER A 194 8.04 7.31 -9.03
C SER A 194 8.32 8.42 -8.02
N LYS A 195 8.93 9.53 -8.47
CA LYS A 195 9.25 10.71 -7.65
C LYS A 195 8.04 11.33 -6.95
N LYS A 196 6.84 11.19 -7.51
CA LYS A 196 5.59 11.69 -6.93
C LYS A 196 5.17 10.93 -5.67
N TYR A 197 5.75 9.76 -5.44
CA TYR A 197 5.39 8.82 -4.38
C TYR A 197 6.53 8.53 -3.40
N VAL A 198 7.61 9.31 -3.44
CA VAL A 198 8.77 9.15 -2.54
C VAL A 198 8.78 10.18 -1.43
N THR A 199 9.22 9.74 -0.25
CA THR A 199 9.54 10.63 0.86
C THR A 199 10.85 11.37 0.58
N THR A 200 11.15 12.42 1.35
CA THR A 200 12.38 13.23 1.24
C THR A 200 13.69 12.43 1.30
N LYS A 201 13.68 11.21 1.87
CA LYS A 201 14.89 10.36 1.97
C LYS A 201 15.26 9.64 0.67
N ILE A 202 14.29 9.28 -0.17
CA ILE A 202 14.52 8.50 -1.40
C ILE A 202 14.74 9.42 -2.62
N ASN A 203 14.31 10.68 -2.51
CA ASN A 203 14.40 11.70 -3.55
C ASN A 203 15.78 11.85 -4.22
N PRO A 204 16.91 11.89 -3.46
CA PRO A 204 18.24 12.09 -4.05
C PRO A 204 18.70 10.93 -4.93
N TYR A 205 18.15 9.73 -4.71
CA TYR A 205 18.52 8.54 -5.47
C TYR A 205 17.86 8.54 -6.86
N VAL A 206 16.57 8.86 -6.91
CA VAL A 206 15.85 9.03 -8.18
C VAL A 206 16.53 10.11 -9.02
N ASP A 207 16.93 11.24 -8.40
CA ASP A 207 17.69 12.30 -9.07
C ASP A 207 19.01 11.81 -9.68
N LYS A 208 19.73 10.93 -8.97
CA LYS A 208 20.96 10.33 -9.48
C LYS A 208 20.71 9.45 -10.70
N LEU A 209 19.67 8.61 -10.66
CA LEU A 209 19.31 7.77 -11.81
C LEU A 209 18.90 8.61 -13.03
N GLN A 210 18.14 9.68 -12.82
CA GLN A 210 17.75 10.60 -13.90
C GLN A 210 18.97 11.27 -14.53
N LYS A 211 19.92 11.72 -13.70
CA LYS A 211 21.19 12.27 -14.19
C LYS A 211 21.99 11.24 -15.00
N ASP A 212 22.13 10.02 -14.46
CA ASP A 212 22.86 8.96 -15.16
C ASP A 212 22.18 8.61 -16.50
N ILE A 213 20.84 8.62 -16.57
CA ILE A 213 20.08 8.43 -17.83
C ILE A 213 20.38 9.55 -18.82
N ALA A 214 20.40 10.82 -18.39
CA ALA A 214 20.77 11.94 -19.26
C ALA A 214 22.19 11.78 -19.81
N ASP A 215 23.15 11.37 -18.97
CA ASP A 215 24.54 11.12 -19.38
C ASP A 215 24.66 9.95 -20.39
N ALA A 216 23.79 8.94 -20.27
CA ALA A 216 23.72 7.82 -21.21
C ALA A 216 23.14 8.24 -22.57
N LYS A 217 22.12 9.12 -22.60
CA LYS A 217 21.57 9.68 -23.85
C LYS A 217 22.62 10.45 -24.64
N VAL A 218 23.40 11.31 -23.98
CA VAL A 218 24.51 12.05 -24.62
C VAL A 218 25.55 11.12 -25.24
N SER A 219 25.83 9.97 -24.61
CA SER A 219 26.73 8.97 -25.19
C SER A 219 26.11 8.25 -26.40
N LEU A 220 24.80 7.97 -26.40
CA LEU A 220 24.12 7.39 -27.56
C LEU A 220 24.15 8.34 -28.78
N GLU A 221 23.90 9.63 -28.58
CA GLU A 221 23.97 10.66 -29.63
C GLU A 221 25.36 10.70 -30.29
N LYS A 222 26.41 10.51 -29.49
CA LYS A 222 27.81 10.46 -29.97
C LYS A 222 28.17 9.12 -30.63
N LYS A 223 27.22 8.19 -30.75
CA LYS A 223 27.42 6.80 -31.18
C LYS A 223 28.54 6.09 -30.40
N ASP A 224 28.67 6.48 -29.13
CA ASP A 224 29.73 6.00 -28.28
C ASP A 224 29.43 4.57 -27.84
N LYS A 225 30.41 3.67 -28.03
CA LYS A 225 30.29 2.28 -27.59
C LYS A 225 30.18 2.18 -26.06
N GLU A 226 30.59 3.23 -25.32
CA GLU A 226 30.42 3.34 -23.88
C GLU A 226 28.96 3.49 -23.44
N ALA A 227 28.05 3.91 -24.32
CA ALA A 227 26.63 4.06 -23.99
C ALA A 227 26.03 2.77 -23.41
N ARG A 228 26.45 1.61 -23.93
CA ARG A 228 25.98 0.30 -23.43
C ARG A 228 26.41 0.04 -21.98
N ASN A 229 27.63 0.43 -21.63
CA ASN A 229 28.17 0.25 -20.28
C ASN A 229 27.45 1.17 -19.31
N LYS A 230 27.22 2.43 -19.68
CA LYS A 230 26.44 3.38 -18.87
C LYS A 230 25.02 2.87 -18.60
N ILE A 231 24.31 2.35 -19.60
CA ILE A 231 22.97 1.79 -19.41
C ILE A 231 23.00 0.56 -18.50
N ALA A 232 24.04 -0.28 -18.60
CA ALA A 232 24.22 -1.42 -17.71
C ALA A 232 24.48 -1.00 -16.25
N ASP A 233 25.27 0.05 -16.04
CA ASP A 233 25.55 0.60 -14.71
C ASP A 233 24.30 1.22 -14.07
N ILE A 234 23.46 1.92 -14.86
CA ILE A 234 22.17 2.45 -14.39
C ILE A 234 21.27 1.30 -13.93
N LEU A 235 21.15 0.25 -14.74
CA LEU A 235 20.37 -0.95 -14.39
C LEU A 235 20.87 -1.64 -13.11
N GLN A 236 22.18 -1.63 -12.87
CA GLN A 236 22.74 -2.20 -11.66
C GLN A 236 22.44 -1.33 -10.44
N LYS A 237 22.67 -0.02 -10.55
CA LYS A 237 22.31 0.94 -9.50
C LYS A 237 20.84 0.84 -9.13
N ALA A 238 19.94 0.81 -10.14
CA ALA A 238 18.49 0.65 -9.97
C ALA A 238 18.16 -0.54 -9.05
N LYS A 239 18.79 -1.69 -9.32
CA LYS A 239 18.56 -2.94 -8.59
C LYS A 239 19.09 -2.94 -7.16
N GLU A 240 20.20 -2.28 -6.91
CA GLU A 240 20.77 -2.19 -5.56
C GLU A 240 19.79 -1.45 -4.62
N PHE A 241 19.03 -0.50 -5.17
CA PHE A 241 18.12 0.34 -4.39
C PHE A 241 16.74 -0.27 -4.14
N VAL A 242 16.19 -1.05 -5.08
CA VAL A 242 14.92 -1.78 -4.89
C VAL A 242 14.98 -2.78 -3.71
N ASN A 243 16.19 -3.12 -3.24
CA ASN A 243 16.42 -4.03 -2.13
C ASN A 243 16.72 -3.34 -0.77
N GLU A 244 16.80 -2.01 -0.71
CA GLU A 244 17.12 -1.26 0.52
C GLU A 244 15.88 -0.83 1.35
N ASP A 245 14.67 -1.23 0.95
CA ASP A 245 13.40 -1.00 1.69
C ASP A 245 12.87 -2.25 2.41
#